data_AF-A0A7C2UGT3-F1
#
_entry.id   AF-A0A7C2UGT3-F1
#
_cell.length_a   1.000
_cell.length_b   1.000
_cell.length_c   1.000
_cell.angle_alpha   90.00
_cell.angle_beta   90.00
_cell.angle_gamma   90.00
#
_symmetry.space_group_name_H-M   'P 1'
#
loop_
_entity.id
_entity.type
_entity.pdbx_description
1 polymer ?
#
loop_
_entity_poly.entity_id
_entity_poly.type
_entity_poly.pdbx_seq_one_letter_code
_entity_poly.pdbx_strand_id
1 'polypeptide(L)' 'LSGFLSGFFSILFSCVFVAISLISTNQYFLNIAKTILMVHLPVAFIEGVITGFILTFLKKTKSEIIGG' A
#
# COMPACT_ATOMS: atom_id res chain seq x y z
N LEU A 1 -4.88 7.57 -11.88
CA LEU A 1 -4.64 6.12 -11.86
C LEU A 1 -3.25 5.77 -11.31
N SER A 2 -2.16 6.35 -11.81
CA SER A 2 -0.78 6.11 -11.28
C SER A 2 -0.67 6.27 -9.77
N GLY A 3 -1.28 7.30 -9.18
CA GLY A 3 -1.30 7.49 -7.72
C GLY A 3 -2.00 6.37 -6.95
N PHE A 4 -3.11 5.86 -7.48
CA PHE A 4 -3.82 4.73 -6.87
C PHE A 4 -2.97 3.46 -6.89
N LEU A 5 -2.40 3.12 -8.05
CA LEU A 5 -1.54 1.93 -8.14
C LEU A 5 -0.32 2.06 -7.25
N SER A 6 0.30 3.25 -7.19
CA SER A 6 1.46 3.48 -6.31
C SER A 6 1.13 3.23 -4.84
N GLY A 7 0.04 3.81 -4.32
CA GLY A 7 -0.37 3.61 -2.93
C GLY A 7 -0.77 2.15 -2.64
N PHE A 8 -1.57 1.56 -3.52
CA PHE A 8 -2.04 0.18 -3.38
C PHE A 8 -0.88 -0.83 -3.39
N PHE A 9 -0.02 -0.79 -4.40
CA PHE A 9 1.10 -1.73 -4.52
C PHE A 9 2.17 -1.51 -3.45
N SER A 10 2.36 -0.28 -2.96
CA SER A 10 3.31 -0.01 -1.88
C SER A 10 2.94 -0.77 -0.61
N ILE A 11 1.68 -0.70 -0.19
CA ILE A 11 1.20 -1.44 0.99
C ILE A 11 1.19 -2.95 0.72
N LEU A 12 0.73 -3.38 -0.46
CA LEU A 12 0.64 -4.81 -0.80
C LEU A 12 2.02 -5.47 -0.76
N PHE A 13 3.03 -4.87 -1.39
CA PHE A 13 4.40 -5.40 -1.35
C PHE A 13 5.01 -5.34 0.05
N SER A 14 4.81 -4.25 0.79
CA SER A 14 5.27 -4.17 2.18
C SER A 14 4.72 -5.33 3.02
N CYS A 15 3.43 -5.61 2.88
CA CYS A 15 2.73 -6.68 3.57
C CYS A 15 3.27 -8.08 3.18
N VAL A 16 3.55 -8.31 1.90
CA VAL A 16 4.14 -9.56 1.41
C VAL A 16 5.54 -9.77 1.99
N PHE A 17 6.38 -8.73 2.00
CA PHE A 17 7.73 -8.80 2.57
C PHE A 17 7.70 -9.07 4.08
N VAL A 18 6.77 -8.42 4.81
CA VAL A 18 6.55 -8.68 6.24
C VAL A 18 6.11 -10.13 6.47
N ALA A 19 5.17 -10.65 5.67
CA ALA A 19 4.74 -12.03 5.77
C ALA A 19 5.89 -13.02 5.53
N ILE A 20 6.73 -12.79 4.50
CA ILE A 20 7.92 -13.61 4.22
C ILE A 20 8.90 -13.58 5.40
N SER A 21 9.14 -12.40 5.98
CA SER A 21 10.01 -12.26 7.16
C SER A 21 9.49 -13.05 8.38
N LEU A 22 8.17 -13.00 8.62
CA LEU A 22 7.53 -13.76 9.70
C LEU A 22 7.64 -15.28 9.49
N ILE A 23 7.35 -15.75 8.28
CA ILE A 23 7.40 -17.17 7.92
C ILE A 23 8.84 -17.70 8.06
N SER A 24 9.84 -16.90 7.66
CA SER A 24 11.26 -17.24 7.78
C SER A 24 11.73 -17.35 9.24
N THR A 25 11.08 -16.64 10.16
CA THR A 25 11.48 -16.61 11.57
C THR A 25 10.99 -17.83 12.34
N ASN A 26 9.68 -18.13 12.30
CA ASN A 26 9.12 -19.26 13.04
C ASN A 26 7.70 -19.65 12.60
N GLN A 27 7.34 -20.93 12.79
CA GLN A 27 6.02 -21.48 12.44
C GLN A 27 4.88 -20.84 13.27
N TYR A 28 5.17 -20.37 14.48
CA TYR A 28 4.20 -19.67 15.32
C TYR A 28 3.63 -18.39 14.69
N PHE A 29 4.38 -17.78 13.76
CA PHE A 29 3.98 -16.53 13.11
C PHE A 29 3.12 -16.72 11.86
N LEU A 30 2.85 -17.96 11.42
CA LEU A 30 2.01 -18.21 10.24
C LEU A 30 0.61 -17.61 10.37
N ASN A 31 0.04 -17.68 11.58
CA ASN A 31 -1.29 -17.12 11.82
C ASN A 31 -1.27 -15.59 11.76
N ILE A 32 -0.22 -14.97 12.29
CA ILE A 32 -0.03 -13.52 12.27
C ILE A 32 0.22 -13.03 10.83
N ALA A 33 1.04 -13.75 10.06
CA ALA A 33 1.31 -13.43 8.65
C ALA A 33 0.03 -13.42 7.80
N LYS A 34 -0.87 -14.39 8.00
CA LYS A 34 -2.18 -14.42 7.32
C LYS A 34 -3.07 -13.25 7.73
N THR A 35 -3.15 -12.95 9.03
CA THR A 35 -3.94 -11.83 9.54
C THR A 35 -3.48 -10.49 8.96
N ILE A 36 -2.15 -10.27 8.92
CA ILE A 36 -1.53 -9.06 8.35
C ILE A 36 -1.94 -8.89 6.88
N LEU A 37 -1.85 -9.94 6.06
CA LEU A 37 -2.29 -9.90 4.65
C LEU A 37 -3.78 -9.60 4.49
N MET A 38 -4.63 -10.18 5.34
CA MET A 38 -6.08 -10.02 5.24
C MET A 38 -6.55 -8.63 5.67
N VAL A 39 -5.95 -8.08 6.73
CA VAL A 39 -6.27 -6.75 7.26
C VAL A 39 -5.68 -5.64 6.39
N HIS A 40 -4.51 -5.86 5.77
CA HIS A 40 -3.89 -4.83 4.94
C HIS A 40 -4.45 -4.75 3.52
N LEU A 41 -5.24 -5.73 3.06
CA LEU A 41 -5.94 -5.64 1.78
C LEU A 41 -6.93 -4.46 1.70
N PRO A 42 -7.87 -4.26 2.66
CA PRO A 42 -8.73 -3.08 2.66
C PRO A 42 -7.95 -1.78 2.92
N VAL A 43 -6.90 -1.83 3.75
CA VAL A 43 -6.03 -0.65 3.99
C VAL A 43 -5.30 -0.23 2.72
N ALA A 44 -4.76 -1.17 1.95
CA ALA A 44 -4.11 -0.91 0.67
C ALA A 44 -5.08 -0.25 -0.32
N PHE A 45 -6.33 -0.68 -0.33
CA PHE A 45 -7.36 -0.07 -1.17
C PHE A 45 -7.64 1.39 -0.76
N ILE A 46 -7.83 1.64 0.53
CA ILE A 46 -8.03 3.00 1.07
C ILE A 46 -6.83 3.90 0.75
N GLU A 47 -5.62 3.42 0.97
CA GLU A 47 -4.40 4.18 0.69
C GLU A 47 -4.25 4.52 -0.79
N GLY A 48 -4.57 3.57 -1.67
CA GLY A 48 -4.62 3.82 -3.11
C GLY A 48 -5.62 4.93 -3.46
N VAL A 49 -6.83 4.91 -2.88
CA VAL A 49 -7.83 5.96 -3.12
C VAL A 49 -7.33 7.31 -2.63
N ILE A 50 -6.78 7.38 -1.41
CA ILE A 50 -6.25 8.61 -0.81
C ILE A 50 -5.10 9.17 -1.66
N THR A 51 -4.11 8.34 -1.98
CA THR A 51 -2.95 8.74 -2.79
C THR A 51 -3.38 9.19 -4.19
N GLY A 52 -4.31 8.48 -4.81
CA GLY A 52 -4.89 8.86 -6.11
C GLY A 52 -5.61 10.21 -6.06
N PHE A 53 -6.36 10.47 -4.99
CA PHE A 53 -7.03 11.75 -4.77
C PHE A 53 -6.03 12.89 -4.56
N ILE A 54 -5.02 12.68 -3.70
CA ILE A 54 -3.95 13.67 -3.44
C ILE A 54 -3.23 14.03 -4.73
N LEU A 55 -2.81 13.05 -5.54
CA LEU A 55 -2.14 13.31 -6.81
C LEU A 55 -3.04 14.09 -7.79
N THR A 56 -4.33 13.77 -7.85
CA THR A 56 -5.29 14.48 -8.71
C THR A 56 -5.52 15.91 -8.23
N PHE A 57 -5.62 16.11 -6.92
CA PHE A 57 -5.77 17.42 -6.29
C PHE A 57 -4.54 18.30 -6.49
N LEU A 58 -3.35 17.75 -6.27
CA LEU A 58 -2.10 18.46 -6.48
C LEU A 58 -1.92 18.83 -7.96
N LYS A 59 -2.26 17.93 -8.90
CA LYS A 59 -2.22 18.26 -10.33
C LYS A 59 -3.09 19.45 -10.69
N LYS A 60 -4.24 19.58 -10.01
CA LYS A 60 -5.19 20.67 -10.26
C LYS A 60 -4.80 21.99 -9.59
N THR A 61 -4.19 21.93 -8.41
CA THR A 61 -3.92 23.14 -7.59
C THR A 61 -2.50 23.66 -7.72
N LYS A 62 -1.52 22.77 -7.86
CA LYS A 62 -0.09 23.08 -7.95
C LYS A 62 0.61 22.08 -8.88
N SER A 63 0.25 22.15 -10.17
CA SER A 63 0.86 21.33 -11.21
C SER A 63 2.39 21.50 -11.30
N GLU A 64 2.90 22.67 -10.89
CA GLU A 64 4.32 22.99 -10.78
C GLU A 64 5.14 22.00 -9.93
N ILE A 65 4.52 21.30 -8.97
CA ILE A 65 5.20 20.38 -8.04
C ILE A 65 5.35 18.97 -8.63
N ILE A 66 4.43 18.54 -9.51
CA ILE A 66 4.33 17.14 -9.94
C ILE A 66 5.05 16.91 -11.28
N GLY A 67 5.68 17.95 -11.83
CA GLY A 67 6.22 17.97 -13.18
C GLY A 67 5.09 18.20 -14.19
N GLY A 68 5.34 19.10 -15.16
CA GLY A 68 4.40 19.51 -16.20
C GLY A 68 3.79 18.35 -16.98
#